data_AF-A0A8J3IAB3-F1
#
_entry.id   AF-A0A8J3IAB3-F1
#
_cell.length_a   1.000
_cell.length_b   1.000
_cell.length_c   1.000
_cell.angle_alpha   90.00
_cell.angle_beta   90.00
_cell.angle_gamma   90.00
#
_symmetry.space_group_name_H-M   'P 1'
#
loop_
_entity.id
_entity.type
_entity.pdbx_description
1 polymer ?
#
loop_
_entity_poly.entity_id
_entity_poly.type
_entity_poly.pdbx_seq_one_letter_code
_entity_poly.pdbx_strand_id
1 'polypeptide(L)'
;MSQMRILKIVVQNKHHTQITTFLLLDAQQQRVLALSLYETIPVGPMRVSAQQDATATEPLTIDFLANVLRALGGTIEEIMLVTQPGGVLYAQVHLRDLRGQNVVTARLNDALRLAERENCKISASQEVLDLYAVNLADYGAMPQEQFAAVERLAEHNPRALLPALREPRNLDFSMGSRYWRFGRDTENASYALDPLVTYAGNASLAITLHQPFTRGKVSILSYESFLADHYRGQRLRLVAYVKVENMHQPLFELMVNSSVEECSASISGFPARSSRLTRSHITPPTEGSDWAQHELVIDVPDDAYDIHFSLDTHEQGKIWLGGLHIETVDQHVPFTGTLLRPPSRQPLNLDFSSGLEYWSVEESALWHYEYGIEESAEPHRAASAYLKAIDAAPGDSCTLQQMVNMQDHKGKQVRLQAMLKTQDVELQMSLFIGSPFVGVEGDRIEEAIKGTTTWTSHTMIWQVPQEQRGLMSFGIALRGRGQVWLKDVRWEVIV
;
A
#
# COMPACT_ATOMS: atom_id res chain seq x y z
N MET A 1 -14.30 23.46 -23.87
CA MET A 1 -12.91 23.04 -23.59
C MET A 1 -12.14 24.28 -23.18
N SER A 2 -11.21 24.14 -22.25
CA SER A 2 -10.42 25.28 -21.76
C SER A 2 -9.04 25.24 -22.39
N GLN A 3 -8.57 26.40 -22.85
CA GLN A 3 -7.19 26.54 -23.29
C GLN A 3 -6.26 26.47 -22.08
N MET A 4 -5.13 25.79 -22.27
CA MET A 4 -4.12 25.57 -21.26
C MET A 4 -2.80 26.21 -21.71
N ARG A 5 -2.08 26.82 -20.77
CA ARG A 5 -0.74 27.38 -20.98
C ARG A 5 0.27 26.63 -20.13
N ILE A 6 1.41 26.28 -20.69
CA ILE A 6 2.52 25.74 -19.91
C ILE A 6 3.02 26.83 -18.96
N LEU A 7 2.81 26.62 -17.66
CA LEU A 7 3.31 27.49 -16.60
C LEU A 7 4.79 27.18 -16.33
N LYS A 8 5.12 25.90 -16.17
CA LYS A 8 6.47 25.42 -15.89
C LYS A 8 6.59 23.95 -16.26
N ILE A 9 7.80 23.53 -16.61
CA ILE A 9 8.17 22.14 -16.81
C ILE A 9 9.25 21.80 -15.80
N VAL A 10 9.00 20.78 -14.98
CA VAL A 10 9.92 20.33 -13.93
C VAL A 10 10.46 18.97 -14.32
N VAL A 11 11.78 18.88 -14.46
CA VAL A 11 12.47 17.63 -14.81
C VAL A 11 13.23 17.12 -13.59
N GLN A 12 13.03 15.86 -13.23
CA GLN A 12 13.69 15.20 -12.12
C GLN A 12 14.26 13.86 -12.57
N ASN A 13 15.48 13.55 -12.15
CA ASN A 13 16.06 12.23 -12.36
C ASN A 13 16.06 11.48 -11.03
N LYS A 14 15.34 10.36 -10.96
CA LYS A 14 15.34 9.45 -9.81
C LYS A 14 15.79 8.07 -10.29
N HIS A 15 16.97 7.64 -9.84
CA HIS A 15 17.60 6.40 -10.30
C HIS A 15 17.67 6.32 -11.84
N HIS A 16 17.05 5.31 -12.45
CA HIS A 16 16.98 5.09 -13.90
C HIS A 16 15.69 5.64 -14.52
N THR A 17 14.99 6.55 -13.84
CA THR A 17 13.74 7.14 -14.36
C THR A 17 13.84 8.66 -14.36
N GLN A 18 13.61 9.26 -15.53
CA GLN A 18 13.38 10.69 -15.67
C GLN A 18 11.89 10.97 -15.53
N ILE A 19 11.54 11.92 -14.67
CA ILE A 19 10.17 12.37 -14.44
C ILE A 19 10.07 13.80 -14.96
N THR A 20 9.24 14.02 -15.96
CA THR A 20 8.95 15.35 -16.50
C THR A 20 7.53 15.74 -16.11
N THR A 21 7.38 16.76 -15.28
CA THR A 21 6.07 17.26 -14.84
C THR A 21 5.74 18.56 -15.56
N PHE A 22 4.66 18.53 -16.36
CA PHE A 22 4.09 19.71 -17.00
C PHE A 22 3.06 20.34 -16.06
N LEU A 23 3.26 21.60 -15.68
CA LEU A 23 2.26 22.42 -15.02
C LEU A 23 1.51 23.23 -16.07
N LEU A 24 0.24 22.90 -16.27
CA LEU A 24 -0.63 23.56 -17.24
C LEU A 24 -1.65 24.42 -16.52
N LEU A 25 -1.63 25.73 -16.78
CA LEU A 25 -2.55 26.71 -16.21
C LEU A 25 -3.74 26.93 -17.15
N ASP A 26 -4.95 26.92 -16.61
CA ASP A 26 -6.14 27.23 -17.40
C ASP A 26 -6.21 28.72 -17.79
N ALA A 27 -6.97 29.03 -18.85
CA ALA A 27 -7.09 30.39 -19.37
C ALA A 27 -7.58 31.42 -18.33
N GLN A 28 -8.33 30.98 -17.32
CA GLN A 28 -8.86 31.82 -16.24
C GLN A 28 -7.84 32.03 -15.12
N GLN A 29 -6.71 31.33 -15.15
CA GLN A 29 -5.67 31.33 -14.11
C GLN A 29 -6.20 30.93 -12.73
N GLN A 30 -7.16 30.00 -12.70
CA GLN A 30 -7.78 29.51 -11.47
C GLN A 30 -7.42 28.06 -11.18
N ARG A 31 -7.12 27.27 -12.22
CA ARG A 31 -6.83 25.85 -12.06
C ARG A 31 -5.51 25.48 -12.70
N VAL A 32 -4.77 24.60 -12.02
CA VAL A 32 -3.54 24.00 -12.54
C VAL A 32 -3.73 22.51 -12.71
N LEU A 33 -3.33 22.01 -13.87
CA LEU A 33 -3.25 20.60 -14.18
C LEU A 33 -1.76 20.18 -14.16
N ALA A 34 -1.40 19.30 -13.24
CA ALA A 34 -0.05 18.76 -13.12
C ALA A 34 0.04 17.36 -13.76
N LEU A 35 0.79 17.24 -14.85
CA LEU A 35 0.95 15.98 -15.58
C LEU A 35 2.40 15.49 -15.48
N SER A 36 2.63 14.51 -14.61
CA SER A 36 3.93 13.85 -14.47
C SER A 36 4.07 12.68 -15.45
N LEU A 37 5.09 12.75 -16.28
CA LEU A 37 5.44 11.79 -17.31
C LEU A 37 6.72 11.08 -16.91
N TYR A 38 6.76 9.75 -17.07
CA TYR A 38 7.85 8.91 -16.61
C TYR A 38 8.55 8.26 -17.80
N GLU A 39 9.86 8.38 -17.87
CA GLU A 39 10.70 7.77 -18.88
C GLU A 39 11.83 6.98 -18.26
N THR A 40 12.09 5.79 -18.77
CA THR A 40 13.27 5.02 -18.38
C THR A 40 14.49 5.61 -19.08
N ILE A 41 15.50 6.00 -18.32
CA ILE A 41 16.80 6.40 -18.84
C ILE A 41 17.50 5.12 -19.33
N PRO A 42 17.82 4.99 -20.63
CA PRO A 42 18.52 3.82 -21.13
C PRO A 42 19.89 3.70 -20.47
N VAL A 43 20.17 2.57 -19.84
CA VAL A 43 21.52 2.26 -19.32
C VAL A 43 22.36 1.75 -20.49
N GLY A 44 22.90 2.67 -21.29
CA GLY A 44 23.91 2.33 -22.30
C GLY A 44 25.24 1.94 -21.63
N PRO A 45 26.11 1.13 -22.28
CA PRO A 45 27.42 0.83 -21.74
C PRO A 45 28.22 2.14 -21.56
N MET A 46 28.98 2.23 -20.45
CA MET A 46 29.93 3.31 -20.17
C MET A 46 30.72 3.64 -21.44
N ARG A 47 30.46 4.79 -22.05
CA ARG A 47 31.31 5.30 -23.12
C ARG A 47 32.62 5.75 -22.47
N VAL A 48 33.69 4.97 -22.69
CA VAL A 48 35.05 5.40 -22.43
C VAL A 48 35.26 6.71 -23.18
N SER A 49 35.60 7.76 -22.44
CA SER A 49 35.88 9.09 -22.96
C SER A 49 37.03 9.02 -23.96
N ALA A 50 36.73 9.30 -25.23
CA ALA A 50 37.71 9.77 -26.19
C ALA A 50 37.09 10.93 -26.99
N GLN A 51 37.76 12.07 -26.86
CA GLN A 51 37.69 13.27 -27.68
C GLN A 51 36.48 14.21 -27.48
N GLN A 52 36.86 15.37 -26.94
CA GLN A 52 36.17 16.64 -27.08
C GLN A 52 36.10 16.99 -28.57
N ASP A 53 34.93 16.80 -29.18
CA ASP A 53 34.51 17.54 -30.37
C ASP A 53 33.06 17.94 -30.16
N ALA A 54 32.71 19.13 -30.64
CA ALA A 54 31.46 19.82 -30.37
C ALA A 54 30.22 18.91 -30.50
N THR A 55 29.39 18.95 -29.46
CA THR A 55 28.24 18.09 -29.19
C THR A 55 27.24 18.04 -30.35
N ALA A 56 27.39 17.08 -31.26
CA ALA A 56 26.28 16.60 -32.07
C ALA A 56 25.37 15.76 -31.16
N THR A 57 24.39 16.40 -30.53
CA THR A 57 23.29 15.72 -29.85
C THR A 57 22.57 14.87 -30.90
N GLU A 58 22.46 13.56 -30.66
CA GLU A 58 21.67 12.68 -31.50
C GLU A 58 20.23 13.23 -31.57
N PRO A 59 19.63 13.37 -32.78
CA PRO A 59 18.31 13.98 -32.91
C PRO A 59 17.28 13.15 -32.15
N LEU A 60 16.51 13.79 -31.29
CA LEU A 60 15.47 13.10 -30.51
C LEU A 60 14.38 12.59 -31.46
N THR A 61 13.67 11.52 -31.08
CA THR A 61 12.52 11.01 -31.85
C THR A 61 11.46 12.10 -32.08
N ILE A 62 11.28 12.98 -31.09
CA ILE A 62 10.39 14.14 -31.21
C ILE A 62 10.88 15.15 -32.24
N ASP A 63 12.21 15.28 -32.39
CA ASP A 63 12.83 16.14 -33.39
C ASP A 63 12.58 15.64 -34.80
N PHE A 64 12.83 14.35 -34.99
CA PHE A 64 12.54 13.66 -36.24
C PHE A 64 11.06 13.78 -36.61
N LEU A 65 10.13 13.54 -35.67
CA LEU A 65 8.70 13.51 -35.95
C LEU A 65 8.16 14.86 -36.47
N ALA A 66 8.47 15.98 -35.80
CA ALA A 66 7.97 17.27 -36.31
C ALA A 66 8.73 17.74 -37.57
N ASN A 67 9.99 17.31 -37.78
CA ASN A 67 10.69 17.59 -39.03
C ASN A 67 10.04 16.86 -40.22
N VAL A 68 9.65 15.59 -40.01
CA VAL A 68 8.89 14.81 -41.01
C VAL A 68 7.56 15.48 -41.30
N LEU A 69 6.82 15.91 -40.26
CA LEU A 69 5.54 16.59 -40.44
C LEU A 69 5.70 17.87 -41.30
N ARG A 70 6.68 18.72 -40.99
CA ARG A 70 6.96 19.93 -41.76
C ARG A 70 7.41 19.63 -43.19
N ALA A 71 8.24 18.60 -43.40
CA ALA A 71 8.69 18.19 -44.73
C ALA A 71 7.53 17.72 -45.62
N LEU A 72 6.47 17.18 -45.03
CA LEU A 72 5.22 16.81 -45.70
C LEU A 72 4.24 17.98 -45.85
N GLY A 73 4.63 19.21 -45.46
CA GLY A 73 3.77 20.40 -45.50
C GLY A 73 2.70 20.44 -44.41
N GLY A 74 2.85 19.64 -43.35
CA GLY A 74 1.93 19.60 -42.23
C GLY A 74 2.36 20.52 -41.07
N THR A 75 1.39 20.93 -40.25
CA THR A 75 1.59 21.64 -38.99
C THR A 75 0.72 21.07 -37.88
N ILE A 76 1.12 21.28 -36.62
CA ILE A 76 0.27 20.98 -35.46
C ILE A 76 -0.49 22.24 -35.08
N GLU A 77 -1.81 22.14 -35.04
CA GLU A 77 -2.69 23.25 -34.65
C GLU A 77 -2.94 23.26 -33.14
N GLU A 78 -3.26 22.10 -32.59
CA GLU A 78 -3.71 21.96 -31.22
C GLU A 78 -3.43 20.56 -30.67
N ILE A 79 -3.09 20.49 -29.39
CA ILE A 79 -3.04 19.27 -28.60
C ILE A 79 -4.16 19.33 -27.58
N MET A 80 -5.08 18.40 -27.70
CA MET A 80 -6.28 18.33 -26.89
C MET A 80 -6.17 17.17 -25.91
N LEU A 81 -6.21 17.48 -24.62
CA LEU A 81 -6.22 16.50 -23.54
C LEU A 81 -7.64 15.99 -23.32
N VAL A 82 -7.82 14.68 -23.46
CA VAL A 82 -9.11 13.99 -23.37
C VAL A 82 -8.99 12.72 -22.52
N THR A 83 -10.11 12.30 -21.95
CA THR A 83 -10.26 10.98 -21.34
C THR A 83 -10.76 10.00 -22.40
N GLN A 84 -10.24 8.76 -22.38
CA GLN A 84 -10.78 7.66 -23.17
C GLN A 84 -11.66 6.73 -22.30
N PRO A 85 -12.50 5.85 -22.91
CA PRO A 85 -13.17 4.79 -22.18
C PRO A 85 -12.17 3.99 -21.34
N GLY A 86 -12.46 3.83 -20.04
CA GLY A 86 -11.51 3.27 -19.08
C GLY A 86 -10.64 4.31 -18.36
N GLY A 87 -10.98 5.60 -18.44
CA GLY A 87 -10.48 6.65 -17.54
C GLY A 87 -9.01 7.05 -17.72
N VAL A 88 -8.36 6.59 -18.79
CA VAL A 88 -6.97 6.93 -19.10
C VAL A 88 -6.91 8.25 -19.85
N LEU A 89 -6.02 9.14 -19.41
CA LEU A 89 -5.79 10.44 -20.04
C LEU A 89 -4.90 10.27 -21.28
N TYR A 90 -5.37 10.76 -22.43
CA TYR A 90 -4.65 10.77 -23.70
C TYR A 90 -4.65 12.16 -24.33
N ALA A 91 -3.87 12.31 -25.40
CA ALA A 91 -3.87 13.50 -26.21
C ALA A 91 -4.37 13.21 -27.62
N GLN A 92 -5.23 14.08 -28.15
CA GLN A 92 -5.56 14.18 -29.56
C GLN A 92 -4.72 15.31 -30.16
N VAL A 93 -3.88 14.96 -31.13
CA VAL A 93 -3.05 15.90 -31.87
C VAL A 93 -3.79 16.29 -33.14
N HIS A 94 -4.24 17.54 -33.20
CA HIS A 94 -4.89 18.13 -34.35
C HIS A 94 -3.83 18.68 -35.30
N LEU A 95 -3.77 18.10 -36.48
CA LEU A 95 -2.82 18.41 -37.54
C LEU A 95 -3.55 19.07 -38.71
N ARG A 96 -2.87 19.96 -39.41
CA ARG A 96 -3.29 20.48 -40.71
C ARG A 96 -2.27 20.10 -41.76
N ASP A 97 -2.71 19.48 -42.85
CA ASP A 97 -1.89 19.24 -44.05
C ASP A 97 -2.52 19.94 -45.27
N LEU A 98 -1.93 19.71 -46.46
CA LEU A 98 -2.44 20.24 -47.73
C LEU A 98 -3.83 19.72 -48.13
N ARG A 99 -4.32 18.64 -47.50
CA ARG A 99 -5.60 17.98 -47.77
C ARG A 99 -6.67 18.31 -46.74
N GLY A 100 -6.30 18.89 -45.60
CA GLY A 100 -7.23 19.39 -44.59
C GLY A 100 -6.78 19.09 -43.16
N GLN A 101 -7.75 18.96 -42.25
CA GLN A 101 -7.50 18.66 -40.85
C GLN A 101 -7.48 17.14 -40.61
N ASN A 102 -6.53 16.69 -39.79
CA ASN A 102 -6.39 15.31 -39.36
C ASN A 102 -6.25 15.28 -37.84
N VAL A 103 -6.73 14.22 -37.20
CA VAL A 103 -6.61 14.03 -35.75
C VAL A 103 -5.92 12.71 -35.49
N VAL A 104 -4.86 12.74 -34.68
CA VAL A 104 -4.07 11.56 -34.32
C VAL A 104 -4.05 11.43 -32.80
N THR A 105 -4.35 10.24 -32.29
CA THR A 105 -4.24 9.95 -30.86
C THR A 105 -2.79 9.66 -30.49
N ALA A 106 -2.29 10.27 -29.43
CA ALA A 106 -0.94 10.07 -28.91
C ALA A 106 -0.96 9.89 -27.38
N ARG A 107 0.09 9.27 -26.84
CA ARG A 107 0.34 9.28 -25.40
C ARG A 107 0.66 10.71 -24.95
N LEU A 108 0.35 11.03 -23.70
CA LEU A 108 0.60 12.36 -23.13
C LEU A 108 2.07 12.78 -23.26
N ASN A 109 2.99 11.83 -23.06
CA ASN A 109 4.42 12.11 -23.11
C ASN A 109 4.87 12.60 -24.49
N ASP A 110 4.42 11.91 -25.54
CA ASP A 110 4.75 12.27 -26.92
C ASP A 110 4.10 13.60 -27.30
N ALA A 111 2.83 13.77 -26.95
CA ALA A 111 2.08 14.98 -27.29
C ALA A 111 2.61 16.21 -26.54
N LEU A 112 2.77 16.18 -25.22
CA LEU A 112 3.19 17.37 -24.47
C LEU A 112 4.60 17.83 -24.84
N ARG A 113 5.52 16.90 -25.16
CA ARG A 113 6.84 17.24 -25.71
C ARG A 113 6.75 17.86 -27.11
N LEU A 114 5.83 17.36 -27.94
CA LEU A 114 5.55 17.98 -29.23
C LEU A 114 4.99 19.40 -29.06
N ALA A 115 4.13 19.59 -28.05
CA ALA A 115 3.54 20.88 -27.70
C ALA A 115 4.59 21.90 -27.29
N GLU A 116 5.51 21.49 -26.42
CA GLU A 116 6.66 22.29 -25.98
C GLU A 116 7.55 22.67 -27.17
N ARG A 117 7.90 21.71 -28.02
CA ARG A 117 8.79 21.92 -29.17
C ARG A 117 8.20 22.85 -30.23
N GLU A 118 6.96 22.60 -30.65
CA GLU A 118 6.30 23.38 -31.71
C GLU A 118 5.58 24.61 -31.18
N ASN A 119 5.57 24.82 -29.86
CA ASN A 119 4.84 25.90 -29.18
C ASN A 119 3.37 25.98 -29.61
N CYS A 120 2.72 24.81 -29.73
CA CYS A 120 1.35 24.72 -30.22
C CYS A 120 0.33 24.89 -29.08
N LYS A 121 -0.93 25.16 -29.45
CA LYS A 121 -2.01 25.35 -28.49
C LYS A 121 -2.28 24.05 -27.73
N ILE A 122 -2.43 24.13 -26.41
CA ILE A 122 -2.90 23.01 -25.58
C ILE A 122 -4.32 23.35 -25.10
N SER A 123 -5.21 22.37 -25.09
CA SER A 123 -6.52 22.47 -24.45
C SER A 123 -6.87 21.21 -23.67
N ALA A 124 -7.80 21.33 -22.73
CA ALA A 124 -8.31 20.20 -21.96
C ALA A 124 -9.85 20.18 -22.01
N SER A 125 -10.43 18.98 -22.06
CA SER A 125 -11.87 18.82 -21.85
C SER A 125 -12.24 19.24 -20.42
N GLN A 126 -13.50 19.64 -20.22
CA GLN A 126 -13.95 20.02 -18.87
C GLN A 126 -13.84 18.82 -17.91
N GLU A 127 -14.15 17.62 -18.40
CA GLU A 127 -13.97 16.37 -17.68
C GLU A 127 -12.53 16.20 -17.18
N VAL A 128 -11.52 16.48 -18.01
CA VAL A 128 -10.10 16.42 -17.59
C VAL A 128 -9.82 17.40 -16.46
N LEU A 129 -10.35 18.62 -16.53
CA LEU A 129 -10.10 19.64 -15.51
C LEU A 129 -10.78 19.28 -14.19
N ASP A 130 -12.02 18.82 -14.24
CA ASP A 130 -12.77 18.43 -13.04
C ASP A 130 -12.13 17.23 -12.33
N LEU A 131 -11.44 16.39 -13.10
CA LEU A 131 -10.85 15.15 -12.64
C LEU A 131 -9.39 15.25 -12.19
N TYR A 132 -8.61 16.18 -12.74
CA TYR A 132 -7.16 16.22 -12.57
C TYR A 132 -6.60 17.60 -12.22
N ALA A 133 -7.39 18.68 -12.37
CA ALA A 133 -6.90 20.01 -12.05
C ALA A 133 -7.22 20.38 -10.59
N VAL A 134 -6.26 21.02 -9.93
CA VAL A 134 -6.42 21.58 -8.59
C VAL A 134 -6.72 23.08 -8.67
N ASN A 135 -7.42 23.61 -7.66
CA ASN A 135 -7.70 25.04 -7.58
C ASN A 135 -6.48 25.77 -7.00
N LEU A 136 -6.01 26.83 -7.66
CA LEU A 136 -4.90 27.63 -7.17
C LEU A 136 -5.19 28.31 -5.82
N ALA A 137 -6.46 28.62 -5.55
CA ALA A 137 -6.88 29.22 -4.28
C ALA A 137 -6.56 28.35 -3.06
N ASP A 138 -6.43 27.03 -3.23
CA ASP A 138 -6.10 26.11 -2.15
C ASP A 138 -4.62 26.22 -1.71
N TYR A 139 -3.77 26.93 -2.46
CA TYR A 139 -2.31 26.99 -2.27
C TYR A 139 -1.78 28.38 -1.87
N GLY A 140 -2.65 29.32 -1.49
CA GLY A 140 -2.23 30.64 -1.00
C GLY A 140 -3.30 31.71 -1.19
N ALA A 141 -3.15 32.84 -0.49
CA ALA A 141 -4.11 33.95 -0.59
C ALA A 141 -3.83 34.84 -1.82
N MET A 142 -2.56 35.02 -2.17
CA MET A 142 -2.14 35.90 -3.27
C MET A 142 -1.67 35.07 -4.48
N PRO A 143 -1.90 35.52 -5.73
CA PRO A 143 -1.51 34.77 -6.92
C PRO A 143 -0.02 34.37 -6.96
N GLN A 144 0.88 35.25 -6.52
CA GLN A 144 2.32 34.95 -6.48
C GLN A 144 2.66 33.81 -5.50
N GLU A 145 1.99 33.77 -4.34
CA GLU A 145 2.16 32.70 -3.36
C GLU A 145 1.61 31.38 -3.88
N GLN A 146 0.43 31.42 -4.52
CA GLN A 146 -0.22 30.26 -5.13
C GLN A 146 0.70 29.60 -6.16
N PHE A 147 1.24 30.39 -7.12
CA PHE A 147 2.18 29.86 -8.12
C PHE A 147 3.44 29.31 -7.48
N ALA A 148 4.06 30.04 -6.55
CA ALA A 148 5.28 29.58 -5.87
C ALA A 148 5.07 28.31 -5.04
N ALA A 149 3.88 28.12 -4.43
CA ALA A 149 3.52 26.93 -3.71
C ALA A 149 3.33 25.72 -4.65
N VAL A 150 2.58 25.91 -5.74
CA VAL A 150 2.38 24.86 -6.77
C VAL A 150 3.70 24.46 -7.42
N GLU A 151 4.57 25.40 -7.76
CA GLU A 151 5.88 25.09 -8.31
C GLU A 151 6.76 24.29 -7.34
N ARG A 152 6.80 24.69 -6.06
CA ARG A 152 7.51 23.92 -5.03
C ARG A 152 6.94 22.51 -4.90
N LEU A 153 5.63 22.34 -4.93
CA LEU A 153 5.00 21.03 -4.87
C LEU A 153 5.35 20.19 -6.10
N ALA A 154 5.34 20.77 -7.31
CA ALA A 154 5.75 20.04 -8.52
C ALA A 154 7.20 19.53 -8.44
N GLU A 155 8.09 20.28 -7.77
CA GLU A 155 9.50 19.92 -7.57
C GLU A 155 9.72 18.87 -6.47
N HIS A 156 8.93 18.88 -5.40
CA HIS A 156 9.21 18.02 -4.24
C HIS A 156 8.22 16.86 -4.11
N ASN A 157 6.95 17.10 -4.45
CA ASN A 157 5.86 16.14 -4.33
C ASN A 157 4.75 16.45 -5.36
N PRO A 158 4.96 16.19 -6.66
CA PRO A 158 4.00 16.54 -7.71
C PRO A 158 2.62 15.86 -7.54
N ARG A 159 2.54 14.79 -6.74
CA ARG A 159 1.26 14.13 -6.41
C ARG A 159 0.34 14.99 -5.55
N ALA A 160 0.87 15.95 -4.79
CA ALA A 160 0.06 16.89 -4.02
C ALA A 160 -0.73 17.87 -4.91
N LEU A 161 -0.50 17.83 -6.22
CA LEU A 161 -1.21 18.62 -7.24
C LEU A 161 -2.22 17.77 -8.01
N LEU A 162 -2.70 16.67 -7.41
CA LEU A 162 -3.88 15.94 -7.84
C LEU A 162 -5.02 16.22 -6.87
N PRO A 163 -6.28 16.32 -7.34
CA PRO A 163 -7.42 16.46 -6.46
C PRO A 163 -7.48 15.29 -5.48
N ALA A 164 -7.46 15.58 -4.18
CA ALA A 164 -7.60 14.55 -3.16
C ALA A 164 -9.00 13.93 -3.25
N LEU A 165 -9.07 12.60 -3.34
CA LEU A 165 -10.34 11.88 -3.34
C LEU A 165 -10.99 12.02 -1.97
N ARG A 166 -12.23 12.51 -1.88
CA ARG A 166 -12.98 12.53 -0.61
C ARG A 166 -13.61 11.17 -0.28
N GLU A 167 -13.90 10.40 -1.31
CA GLU A 167 -14.52 9.09 -1.25
C GLU A 167 -13.86 8.18 -2.30
N PRO A 168 -13.79 6.86 -2.05
CA PRO A 168 -13.24 5.92 -3.00
C PRO A 168 -14.10 5.87 -4.27
N ARG A 169 -13.44 5.94 -5.43
CA ARG A 169 -14.03 5.86 -6.77
C ARG A 169 -13.45 4.69 -7.56
N ASN A 170 -14.18 4.20 -8.55
CA ASN A 170 -13.74 3.13 -9.44
C ASN A 170 -13.38 1.81 -8.71
N LEU A 171 -14.10 1.48 -7.65
CA LEU A 171 -13.97 0.19 -6.96
C LEU A 171 -14.56 -0.97 -7.79
N ASP A 172 -15.45 -0.65 -8.73
CA ASP A 172 -16.09 -1.58 -9.66
C ASP A 172 -15.32 -1.75 -11.00
N PHE A 173 -14.19 -1.05 -11.14
CA PHE A 173 -13.38 -1.02 -12.36
C PHE A 173 -14.07 -0.50 -13.64
N SER A 174 -15.22 0.17 -13.52
CA SER A 174 -15.96 0.76 -14.65
C SER A 174 -15.15 1.83 -15.40
N MET A 175 -14.20 2.47 -14.70
CA MET A 175 -13.24 3.43 -15.22
C MET A 175 -11.85 2.80 -15.45
N GLY A 176 -11.78 1.51 -15.77
CA GLY A 176 -10.52 0.82 -16.05
C GLY A 176 -9.59 0.78 -14.83
N SER A 177 -8.31 1.03 -15.04
CA SER A 177 -7.27 1.01 -13.99
C SER A 177 -7.15 2.33 -13.22
N ARG A 178 -8.08 3.27 -13.38
CA ARG A 178 -8.00 4.58 -12.72
C ARG A 178 -8.01 4.44 -11.20
N TYR A 179 -7.16 5.20 -10.52
CA TYR A 179 -6.88 5.13 -9.07
C TYR A 179 -6.19 3.84 -8.62
N TRP A 180 -5.98 2.87 -9.51
CA TRP A 180 -5.29 1.63 -9.19
C TRP A 180 -3.85 1.67 -9.68
N ARG A 181 -2.93 1.22 -8.83
CA ARG A 181 -1.50 1.16 -9.13
C ARG A 181 -1.03 -0.29 -9.07
N PHE A 182 -0.45 -0.75 -10.16
CA PHE A 182 0.19 -2.05 -10.20
C PHE A 182 1.63 -1.92 -9.72
N GLY A 183 2.00 -2.73 -8.73
CA GLY A 183 3.31 -2.68 -8.08
C GLY A 183 4.39 -3.49 -8.80
N ARG A 184 4.01 -4.32 -9.77
CA ARG A 184 4.91 -5.17 -10.57
C ARG A 184 5.09 -4.57 -11.97
N ASP A 185 6.29 -4.73 -12.53
CA ASP A 185 6.53 -4.43 -13.94
C ASP A 185 5.80 -5.42 -14.86
N THR A 186 5.75 -5.09 -16.15
CA THR A 186 5.06 -5.89 -17.16
C THR A 186 5.75 -7.20 -17.52
N GLU A 187 7.01 -7.40 -17.11
CA GLU A 187 7.72 -8.67 -17.31
C GLU A 187 7.30 -9.70 -16.26
N ASN A 188 7.06 -9.23 -15.03
CA ASN A 188 6.70 -10.08 -13.89
C ASN A 188 5.19 -10.23 -13.70
N ALA A 189 4.38 -9.29 -14.19
CA ALA A 189 2.93 -9.33 -14.07
C ALA A 189 2.19 -8.78 -15.29
N SER A 190 1.03 -9.34 -15.56
CA SER A 190 0.04 -8.78 -16.49
C SER A 190 -1.29 -8.55 -15.77
N TYR A 191 -2.02 -7.53 -16.17
CA TYR A 191 -3.35 -7.21 -15.62
C TYR A 191 -4.31 -6.82 -16.72
N ALA A 192 -5.57 -7.21 -16.58
CA ALA A 192 -6.65 -6.86 -17.49
C ALA A 192 -8.01 -6.98 -16.78
N LEU A 193 -9.02 -6.29 -17.30
CA LEU A 193 -10.39 -6.61 -16.93
C LEU A 193 -10.80 -7.91 -17.64
N ASP A 194 -11.31 -8.87 -16.87
CA ASP A 194 -11.79 -10.14 -17.36
C ASP A 194 -13.33 -10.10 -17.45
N PRO A 195 -13.91 -9.99 -18.65
CA PRO A 195 -15.35 -9.93 -18.82
C PRO A 195 -16.01 -11.30 -18.69
N LEU A 196 -15.23 -12.39 -18.71
CA LEU A 196 -15.75 -13.76 -18.61
C LEU A 196 -15.83 -14.21 -17.15
N VAL A 197 -14.87 -13.76 -16.33
CA VAL A 197 -14.87 -13.99 -14.88
C VAL A 197 -15.47 -12.76 -14.20
N THR A 198 -16.73 -12.85 -13.80
CA THR A 198 -17.45 -11.73 -13.19
C THR A 198 -17.75 -11.99 -11.72
N TYR A 199 -17.87 -10.92 -10.95
CA TYR A 199 -18.49 -10.94 -9.61
C TYR A 199 -19.72 -10.04 -9.64
N ALA A 200 -20.88 -10.56 -9.22
CA ALA A 200 -22.16 -9.86 -9.26
C ALA A 200 -22.51 -9.24 -10.64
N GLY A 201 -22.08 -9.88 -11.73
CA GLY A 201 -22.33 -9.44 -13.12
C GLY A 201 -21.37 -8.38 -13.65
N ASN A 202 -20.46 -7.86 -12.84
CA ASN A 202 -19.43 -6.90 -13.26
C ASN A 202 -18.12 -7.60 -13.62
N ALA A 203 -17.41 -7.08 -14.63
CA ALA A 203 -16.07 -7.55 -14.97
C ALA A 203 -15.14 -7.44 -13.77
N SER A 204 -14.30 -8.45 -13.56
CA SER A 204 -13.32 -8.44 -12.47
C SER A 204 -11.95 -8.00 -12.96
N LEU A 205 -11.12 -7.48 -12.05
CA LEU A 205 -9.73 -7.20 -12.35
C LEU A 205 -8.93 -8.51 -12.21
N ALA A 206 -8.43 -9.03 -13.32
CA ALA A 206 -7.52 -10.16 -13.35
C ALA A 206 -6.06 -9.71 -13.34
N ILE A 207 -5.25 -10.30 -12.48
CA ILE A 207 -3.80 -10.09 -12.34
C ILE A 207 -3.12 -11.45 -12.45
N THR A 208 -2.21 -11.61 -13.42
CA THR A 208 -1.40 -12.81 -13.59
C THR A 208 0.05 -12.48 -13.23
N LEU A 209 0.59 -13.21 -12.26
CA LEU A 209 1.98 -13.12 -11.84
C LEU A 209 2.76 -14.28 -12.46
N HIS A 210 3.71 -13.94 -13.32
CA HIS A 210 4.44 -14.92 -14.13
C HIS A 210 5.59 -15.58 -13.38
N GLN A 211 6.10 -14.94 -12.33
CA GLN A 211 7.20 -15.44 -11.50
C GLN A 211 6.98 -15.07 -10.03
N PRO A 212 7.47 -15.88 -9.08
CA PRO A 212 7.45 -15.54 -7.67
C PRO A 212 8.26 -14.27 -7.40
N PHE A 213 7.81 -13.47 -6.45
CA PHE A 213 8.47 -12.24 -6.12
C PHE A 213 9.69 -12.48 -5.24
N THR A 214 10.89 -12.13 -5.74
CA THR A 214 12.15 -12.37 -5.03
C THR A 214 12.74 -11.14 -4.35
N ARG A 215 12.42 -9.90 -4.78
CA ARG A 215 12.98 -8.64 -4.22
C ARG A 215 12.09 -7.41 -4.45
N GLY A 216 11.90 -6.58 -3.42
CA GLY A 216 11.25 -5.25 -3.49
C GLY A 216 9.97 -5.13 -2.64
N LYS A 217 9.02 -4.27 -3.04
CA LYS A 217 7.70 -4.15 -2.38
C LYS A 217 6.79 -5.33 -2.69
N VAL A 218 6.16 -5.92 -1.68
CA VAL A 218 5.27 -7.09 -1.84
C VAL A 218 3.95 -6.75 -2.55
N SER A 219 3.46 -5.51 -2.38
CA SER A 219 2.23 -5.04 -3.01
C SER A 219 2.21 -5.21 -4.53
N ILE A 220 1.20 -5.93 -5.03
CA ILE A 220 0.96 -6.15 -6.46
C ILE A 220 -0.07 -5.17 -7.01
N LEU A 221 -0.99 -4.70 -6.18
CA LEU A 221 -2.04 -3.75 -6.50
C LEU A 221 -2.27 -2.86 -5.30
N SER A 222 -2.28 -1.54 -5.51
CA SER A 222 -2.57 -0.58 -4.46
C SER A 222 -3.56 0.46 -4.96
N TYR A 223 -4.53 0.83 -4.12
CA TYR A 223 -5.51 1.86 -4.44
C TYR A 223 -4.97 3.25 -4.08
N GLU A 224 -5.22 4.29 -4.87
CA GLU A 224 -4.81 5.66 -4.54
C GLU A 224 -5.50 6.11 -3.25
N SER A 225 -4.78 6.74 -2.32
CA SER A 225 -5.38 7.10 -1.05
C SER A 225 -6.49 8.14 -1.21
N PHE A 226 -7.46 8.10 -0.31
CA PHE A 226 -8.55 9.06 -0.21
C PHE A 226 -8.58 9.66 1.20
N LEU A 227 -9.12 10.87 1.31
CA LEU A 227 -9.20 11.64 2.54
C LEU A 227 -10.08 10.93 3.57
N ALA A 228 -9.62 10.94 4.82
CA ALA A 228 -10.35 10.34 5.93
C ALA A 228 -11.50 11.22 6.46
N ASP A 229 -11.66 12.46 5.98
CA ASP A 229 -12.55 13.48 6.52
C ASP A 229 -13.99 13.01 6.79
N HIS A 230 -14.58 12.23 5.89
CA HIS A 230 -15.95 11.71 6.05
C HIS A 230 -16.04 10.49 7.00
N TYR A 231 -14.91 9.90 7.38
CA TYR A 231 -14.82 8.64 8.11
C TYR A 231 -14.24 8.80 9.52
N ARG A 232 -13.62 9.93 9.85
CA ARG A 232 -13.09 10.24 11.19
C ARG A 232 -14.10 9.91 12.30
N GLY A 233 -13.64 9.21 13.33
CA GLY A 233 -14.42 8.80 14.49
C GLY A 233 -15.40 7.65 14.23
N GLN A 234 -15.43 7.09 13.02
CA GLN A 234 -16.35 6.01 12.64
C GLN A 234 -15.60 4.69 12.44
N ARG A 235 -16.36 3.59 12.48
CA ARG A 235 -15.87 2.26 12.09
C ARG A 235 -16.06 2.06 10.61
N LEU A 236 -14.97 1.80 9.90
CA LEU A 236 -14.95 1.55 8.48
C LEU A 236 -14.89 0.06 8.21
N ARG A 237 -15.71 -0.39 7.27
CA ARG A 237 -15.64 -1.73 6.68
C ARG A 237 -15.28 -1.63 5.21
N LEU A 238 -14.24 -2.33 4.81
CA LEU A 238 -13.89 -2.59 3.42
C LEU A 238 -14.15 -4.07 3.11
N VAL A 239 -14.98 -4.31 2.10
CA VAL A 239 -15.25 -5.65 1.59
C VAL A 239 -14.66 -5.80 0.20
N ALA A 240 -14.07 -6.96 -0.08
CA ALA A 240 -13.61 -7.36 -1.39
C ALA A 240 -13.84 -8.85 -1.62
N TYR A 241 -14.10 -9.24 -2.87
CA TYR A 241 -14.18 -10.64 -3.26
C TYR A 241 -12.96 -10.98 -4.10
N VAL A 242 -12.26 -12.05 -3.70
CA VAL A 242 -11.02 -12.49 -4.35
C VAL A 242 -11.16 -13.93 -4.78
N LYS A 243 -10.78 -14.20 -6.03
CA LYS A 243 -10.62 -15.55 -6.59
C LYS A 243 -9.16 -15.75 -6.95
N VAL A 244 -8.61 -16.93 -6.69
CA VAL A 244 -7.21 -17.25 -6.94
C VAL A 244 -7.05 -18.55 -7.72
N GLU A 245 -6.00 -18.64 -8.53
CA GLU A 245 -5.55 -19.86 -9.19
C GLU A 245 -4.04 -20.02 -9.00
N ASN A 246 -3.61 -21.20 -8.53
CA ASN A 246 -2.21 -21.53 -8.24
C ASN A 246 -1.53 -20.52 -7.30
N MET A 247 -2.30 -19.95 -6.36
CA MET A 247 -1.82 -18.99 -5.38
C MET A 247 -2.53 -19.23 -4.04
N HIS A 248 -1.78 -19.15 -2.96
CA HIS A 248 -2.21 -19.50 -1.63
C HIS A 248 -2.26 -18.30 -0.69
N GLN A 249 -1.33 -17.34 -0.82
CA GLN A 249 -1.11 -16.37 0.25
C GLN A 249 -1.31 -14.90 -0.11
N PRO A 250 -2.32 -14.50 -0.90
CA PRO A 250 -2.56 -13.09 -1.06
C PRO A 250 -3.09 -12.49 0.24
N LEU A 251 -2.60 -11.30 0.56
CA LEU A 251 -2.91 -10.54 1.75
C LEU A 251 -3.64 -9.27 1.32
N PHE A 252 -4.83 -9.05 1.86
CA PHE A 252 -5.53 -7.80 1.69
C PHE A 252 -5.31 -6.93 2.92
N GLU A 253 -4.80 -5.72 2.71
CA GLU A 253 -4.37 -4.80 3.76
C GLU A 253 -5.11 -3.47 3.63
N LEU A 254 -5.61 -2.95 4.75
CA LEU A 254 -6.22 -1.64 4.88
C LEU A 254 -5.44 -0.84 5.93
N MET A 255 -5.05 0.38 5.55
CA MET A 255 -4.26 1.27 6.37
C MET A 255 -4.94 2.64 6.47
N VAL A 256 -5.05 3.13 7.70
CA VAL A 256 -5.52 4.48 8.01
C VAL A 256 -4.35 5.25 8.58
N ASN A 257 -3.88 6.27 7.85
CA ASN A 257 -2.78 7.09 8.32
C ASN A 257 -3.30 8.31 9.08
N SER A 258 -2.64 8.62 10.19
CA SER A 258 -3.00 9.67 11.14
C SER A 258 -1.79 10.58 11.38
N SER A 259 -1.82 11.41 12.42
CA SER A 259 -0.80 12.43 12.65
C SER A 259 0.64 11.88 12.60
N VAL A 260 1.56 12.74 12.17
CA VAL A 260 2.98 12.43 12.19
C VAL A 260 3.45 12.45 13.64
N GLU A 261 3.75 11.28 14.19
CA GLU A 261 4.45 11.22 15.48
C GLU A 261 5.97 11.28 15.22
N GLU A 262 6.67 12.11 15.99
CA GLU A 262 8.13 12.01 16.07
C GLU A 262 8.50 10.72 16.82
N CYS A 263 8.51 9.60 16.10
CA CYS A 263 8.90 8.33 16.68
C CYS A 263 10.40 8.11 16.48
N SER A 264 11.17 8.18 17.59
CA SER A 264 12.61 7.85 17.60
C SER A 264 12.91 6.37 17.29
N ALA A 265 11.86 5.53 17.17
CA ALA A 265 11.95 4.12 16.80
C ALA A 265 11.94 3.88 15.28
N SER A 266 11.85 4.94 14.47
CA SER A 266 12.05 4.84 13.02
C SER A 266 13.46 4.33 12.72
N ILE A 267 13.55 3.11 12.20
CA ILE A 267 14.81 2.50 11.74
C ILE A 267 15.48 3.39 10.67
N SER A 268 14.69 4.20 9.95
CA SER A 268 15.17 5.10 8.89
C SER A 268 15.57 6.50 9.38
N GLY A 269 15.35 6.86 10.66
CA GLY A 269 15.67 8.19 11.21
C GLY A 269 14.73 9.31 10.74
N PHE A 270 13.69 9.01 9.98
CA PHE A 270 12.63 9.95 9.59
C PHE A 270 11.42 9.84 10.54
N PRO A 271 10.72 10.94 10.86
CA PRO A 271 9.49 10.87 11.65
C PRO A 271 8.50 9.88 11.01
N ALA A 272 8.07 8.90 11.80
CA ALA A 272 7.16 7.85 11.34
C ALA A 272 5.72 8.35 11.48
N ARG A 273 4.95 8.27 10.41
CA ARG A 273 3.51 8.54 10.48
C ARG A 273 2.85 7.50 11.37
N SER A 274 1.96 7.94 12.24
CA SER A 274 1.10 7.00 12.95
C SER A 274 0.10 6.41 11.96
N SER A 275 -0.09 5.10 12.01
CA SER A 275 -1.10 4.41 11.21
C SER A 275 -1.68 3.24 11.97
N ARG A 276 -2.96 3.00 11.69
CA ARG A 276 -3.65 1.77 12.05
C ARG A 276 -3.73 0.91 10.82
N LEU A 277 -3.46 -0.37 10.99
CA LEU A 277 -3.39 -1.35 9.93
C LEU A 277 -4.29 -2.53 10.29
N THR A 278 -5.08 -3.00 9.34
CA THR A 278 -5.75 -4.30 9.45
C THR A 278 -5.48 -5.12 8.20
N ARG A 279 -5.47 -6.44 8.36
CA ARG A 279 -5.17 -7.35 7.27
C ARG A 279 -5.99 -8.62 7.36
N SER A 280 -6.33 -9.19 6.22
CA SER A 280 -7.06 -10.44 6.09
C SER A 280 -6.23 -11.38 5.23
N HIS A 281 -5.91 -12.55 5.79
CA HIS A 281 -5.34 -13.64 5.02
C HIS A 281 -6.44 -14.25 4.16
N ILE A 282 -6.14 -14.46 2.89
CA ILE A 282 -7.13 -15.03 1.97
C ILE A 282 -7.22 -16.54 2.21
N THR A 283 -8.36 -17.00 2.73
CA THR A 283 -8.65 -18.43 2.93
C THR A 283 -9.38 -18.99 1.71
N PRO A 284 -9.14 -20.27 1.34
CA PRO A 284 -9.87 -20.91 0.26
C PRO A 284 -11.38 -20.93 0.57
N PRO A 285 -12.26 -20.70 -0.42
CA PRO A 285 -13.70 -20.67 -0.19
C PRO A 285 -14.22 -22.03 0.31
N THR A 286 -15.12 -22.00 1.28
CA THR A 286 -15.47 -23.21 2.07
C THR A 286 -16.56 -24.08 1.46
N GLU A 287 -17.30 -23.67 0.42
CA GLU A 287 -18.16 -24.53 -0.40
C GLU A 287 -18.87 -23.70 -1.50
N GLY A 288 -18.94 -24.22 -2.73
CA GLY A 288 -19.87 -23.77 -3.79
C GLY A 288 -19.55 -22.48 -4.57
N SER A 289 -18.50 -21.72 -4.21
CA SER A 289 -18.05 -20.51 -4.92
C SER A 289 -16.53 -20.50 -5.07
N ASP A 290 -16.02 -20.11 -6.24
CA ASP A 290 -14.57 -19.90 -6.43
C ASP A 290 -14.06 -18.58 -5.82
N TRP A 291 -14.99 -17.73 -5.35
CA TRP A 291 -14.69 -16.43 -4.74
C TRP A 291 -14.73 -16.52 -3.23
N ALA A 292 -13.66 -16.04 -2.58
CA ALA A 292 -13.58 -15.80 -1.14
C ALA A 292 -13.93 -14.35 -0.81
N GLN A 293 -14.74 -14.14 0.22
CA GLN A 293 -15.06 -12.81 0.74
C GLN A 293 -14.00 -12.39 1.77
N HIS A 294 -13.49 -11.17 1.64
CA HIS A 294 -12.57 -10.54 2.58
C HIS A 294 -13.20 -9.29 3.15
N GLU A 295 -13.22 -9.23 4.49
CA GLU A 295 -13.79 -8.13 5.25
C GLU A 295 -12.72 -7.57 6.17
N LEU A 296 -12.42 -6.29 6.00
CA LEU A 296 -11.47 -5.52 6.80
C LEU A 296 -12.24 -4.45 7.57
N VAL A 297 -12.27 -4.58 8.88
CA VAL A 297 -12.98 -3.67 9.78
C VAL A 297 -11.98 -2.96 10.70
N ILE A 298 -11.98 -1.63 10.66
CA ILE A 298 -11.04 -0.79 11.43
C ILE A 298 -11.69 0.53 11.86
N ASP A 299 -11.36 1.03 13.03
CA ASP A 299 -11.77 2.37 13.48
C ASP A 299 -10.84 3.44 12.89
N VAL A 300 -11.43 4.49 12.33
CA VAL A 300 -10.73 5.65 11.75
C VAL A 300 -10.52 6.72 12.83
N PRO A 301 -9.26 7.02 13.22
CA PRO A 301 -8.99 8.06 14.22
C PRO A 301 -9.51 9.44 13.83
N ASP A 302 -9.80 10.28 14.82
CA ASP A 302 -10.24 11.67 14.59
C ASP A 302 -9.17 12.53 13.90
N ASP A 303 -7.89 12.19 14.08
CA ASP A 303 -6.75 12.85 13.44
C ASP A 303 -6.30 12.17 12.14
N ALA A 304 -7.07 11.20 11.64
CA ALA A 304 -6.80 10.53 10.38
C ALA A 304 -6.80 11.53 9.21
N TYR A 305 -5.82 11.40 8.31
CA TYR A 305 -5.70 12.27 7.14
C TYR A 305 -6.00 11.54 5.84
N ASP A 306 -5.57 10.28 5.68
CA ASP A 306 -5.89 9.46 4.52
C ASP A 306 -6.06 7.97 4.83
N ILE A 307 -6.72 7.29 3.90
CA ILE A 307 -7.02 5.86 3.94
C ILE A 307 -6.51 5.24 2.65
N HIS A 308 -5.83 4.10 2.77
CA HIS A 308 -5.23 3.36 1.68
C HIS A 308 -5.45 1.86 1.86
N PHE A 309 -5.57 1.12 0.78
CA PHE A 309 -5.60 -0.34 0.84
C PHE A 309 -4.86 -0.96 -0.34
N SER A 310 -4.37 -2.17 -0.13
CA SER A 310 -3.56 -2.89 -1.08
C SER A 310 -3.78 -4.39 -1.03
N LEU A 311 -3.44 -5.03 -2.14
CA LEU A 311 -3.35 -6.47 -2.29
C LEU A 311 -1.89 -6.85 -2.51
N ASP A 312 -1.40 -7.75 -1.67
CA ASP A 312 0.00 -8.10 -1.53
C ASP A 312 0.17 -9.61 -1.68
N THR A 313 1.20 -10.06 -2.40
CA THR A 313 1.54 -11.50 -2.50
C THR A 313 3.00 -11.68 -2.92
N HIS A 314 3.58 -12.81 -2.52
CA HIS A 314 4.93 -13.24 -2.89
C HIS A 314 4.95 -14.33 -3.98
N GLU A 315 3.81 -14.91 -4.30
CA GLU A 315 3.72 -16.10 -5.15
C GLU A 315 3.50 -15.75 -6.62
N GLN A 316 3.68 -16.75 -7.49
CA GLN A 316 3.17 -16.71 -8.86
C GLN A 316 1.70 -17.17 -8.88
N GLY A 317 1.02 -17.01 -10.01
CA GLY A 317 -0.36 -17.48 -10.19
C GLY A 317 -1.27 -16.38 -10.72
N LYS A 318 -2.58 -16.58 -10.60
CA LYS A 318 -3.59 -15.63 -11.08
C LYS A 318 -4.56 -15.26 -9.98
N ILE A 319 -4.89 -13.98 -9.90
CA ILE A 319 -5.85 -13.43 -8.94
C ILE A 319 -6.91 -12.64 -9.70
N TRP A 320 -8.17 -12.79 -9.30
CA TRP A 320 -9.25 -11.91 -9.69
C TRP A 320 -9.76 -11.17 -8.47
N LEU A 321 -10.04 -9.89 -8.64
CA LEU A 321 -10.56 -9.00 -7.61
C LEU A 321 -11.86 -8.36 -8.11
N GLY A 322 -12.91 -8.40 -7.30
CA GLY A 322 -14.23 -7.87 -7.64
C GLY A 322 -15.08 -7.52 -6.43
N GLY A 323 -16.22 -6.85 -6.67
CA GLY A 323 -17.21 -6.56 -5.64
C GLY A 323 -16.75 -5.64 -4.50
N LEU A 324 -15.74 -4.80 -4.75
CA LEU A 324 -15.19 -3.94 -3.72
C LEU A 324 -16.15 -2.82 -3.33
N HIS A 325 -16.32 -2.63 -2.03
CA HIS A 325 -17.05 -1.50 -1.49
C HIS A 325 -16.57 -1.15 -0.09
N ILE A 326 -16.77 0.12 0.27
CA ILE A 326 -16.43 0.67 1.59
C ILE A 326 -17.70 1.25 2.18
N GLU A 327 -17.95 0.96 3.44
CA GLU A 327 -19.09 1.50 4.19
C GLU A 327 -18.73 1.77 5.64
N THR A 328 -19.49 2.65 6.28
CA THR A 328 -19.40 2.85 7.73
C THR A 328 -20.36 1.89 8.44
N VAL A 329 -19.88 1.26 9.50
CA VAL A 329 -20.63 0.27 10.27
C VAL A 329 -20.74 0.69 11.73
N ASP A 330 -21.64 0.05 12.47
CA ASP A 330 -21.80 0.31 13.90
C ASP A 330 -20.70 -0.35 14.74
N GLN A 331 -20.60 0.03 16.02
CA GLN A 331 -19.55 -0.40 16.94
C GLN A 331 -19.65 -1.86 17.40
N HIS A 332 -20.72 -2.58 17.07
CA HIS A 332 -20.87 -4.02 17.38
C HIS A 332 -20.26 -4.91 16.31
N VAL A 333 -19.98 -4.38 15.11
CA VAL A 333 -19.27 -5.13 14.07
C VAL A 333 -17.84 -5.37 14.53
N PRO A 334 -17.39 -6.63 14.70
CA PRO A 334 -16.08 -6.94 15.25
C PRO A 334 -14.96 -6.45 14.32
N PHE A 335 -13.82 -6.08 14.90
CA PHE A 335 -12.62 -5.76 14.14
C PHE A 335 -12.02 -7.01 13.49
N THR A 336 -11.34 -6.81 12.36
CA THR A 336 -10.54 -7.88 11.71
C THR A 336 -9.16 -8.04 12.37
N GLY A 337 -8.79 -7.17 13.32
CA GLY A 337 -7.47 -7.09 13.93
C GLY A 337 -6.77 -5.78 13.57
N THR A 338 -6.47 -4.95 14.56
CA THR A 338 -5.75 -3.68 14.40
C THR A 338 -4.30 -3.81 14.85
N LEU A 339 -3.35 -3.43 13.99
CA LEU A 339 -1.94 -3.25 14.31
C LEU A 339 -1.60 -1.76 14.29
N LEU A 340 -0.83 -1.32 15.27
CA LEU A 340 -0.36 0.06 15.38
C LEU A 340 1.05 0.19 14.81
N ARG A 341 1.27 1.23 14.00
CA ARG A 341 2.58 1.63 13.51
C ARG A 341 2.78 3.13 13.77
N PRO A 342 3.74 3.54 14.60
CA PRO A 342 4.60 2.70 15.43
C PRO A 342 3.79 1.89 16.46
N PRO A 343 4.32 0.76 16.95
CA PRO A 343 3.68 0.01 18.04
C PRO A 343 3.55 0.86 19.32
N SER A 344 2.59 0.50 20.17
CA SER A 344 2.34 1.19 21.43
C SER A 344 3.53 1.11 22.39
N ARG A 345 3.64 2.07 23.30
CA ARG A 345 4.68 2.10 24.36
C ARG A 345 4.40 1.17 25.52
N GLN A 346 3.21 0.60 25.58
CA GLN A 346 2.79 -0.39 26.58
C GLN A 346 2.02 -1.48 25.84
N PRO A 347 2.08 -2.73 26.31
CA PRO A 347 1.25 -3.78 25.73
C PRO A 347 -0.24 -3.50 25.95
N LEU A 348 -1.04 -3.86 24.95
CA LEU A 348 -2.49 -3.68 24.89
C LEU A 348 -3.19 -5.04 24.81
N ASN A 349 -4.47 -5.07 25.21
CA ASN A 349 -5.35 -6.24 25.05
C ASN A 349 -4.71 -7.55 25.56
N LEU A 350 -4.09 -7.52 26.74
CA LEU A 350 -3.41 -8.68 27.34
C LEU A 350 -4.39 -9.73 27.91
N ASP A 351 -5.64 -9.36 28.10
CA ASP A 351 -6.73 -10.22 28.57
C ASP A 351 -7.57 -10.83 27.43
N PHE A 352 -7.24 -10.48 26.17
CA PHE A 352 -7.96 -10.90 24.96
C PHE A 352 -9.45 -10.55 24.95
N SER A 353 -9.87 -9.56 25.75
CA SER A 353 -11.27 -9.10 25.82
C SER A 353 -11.75 -8.48 24.51
N SER A 354 -10.82 -7.98 23.69
CA SER A 354 -11.07 -7.41 22.36
C SER A 354 -10.57 -8.33 21.24
N GLY A 355 -10.69 -9.65 21.41
CA GLY A 355 -10.20 -10.59 20.40
C GLY A 355 -8.67 -10.57 20.30
N LEU A 356 -8.16 -10.61 19.07
CA LEU A 356 -6.73 -10.49 18.76
C LEU A 356 -6.30 -9.05 18.40
N GLU A 357 -7.07 -8.02 18.74
CA GLU A 357 -6.65 -6.62 18.55
C GLU A 357 -5.25 -6.38 19.13
N TYR A 358 -4.37 -5.73 18.36
CA TYR A 358 -2.96 -5.44 18.66
C TYR A 358 -2.00 -6.63 18.68
N TRP A 359 -2.51 -7.84 18.52
CA TRP A 359 -1.70 -9.05 18.37
C TRP A 359 -1.54 -9.40 16.89
N SER A 360 -0.31 -9.64 16.45
CA SER A 360 -0.01 -10.10 15.11
C SER A 360 0.26 -11.59 15.11
N VAL A 361 -0.32 -12.29 14.14
CA VAL A 361 0.05 -13.67 13.81
C VAL A 361 1.01 -13.68 12.62
N GLU A 362 2.11 -14.42 12.75
CA GLU A 362 3.10 -14.65 11.70
C GLU A 362 3.30 -16.16 11.51
N GLU A 363 2.95 -16.66 10.33
CA GLU A 363 3.14 -18.06 9.94
C GLU A 363 4.27 -18.16 8.92
N SER A 364 5.15 -19.16 9.06
CA SER A 364 6.18 -19.43 8.04
C SER A 364 5.62 -20.15 6.80
N ALA A 365 4.46 -20.80 6.94
CA ALA A 365 3.62 -21.25 5.83
C ALA A 365 2.15 -21.17 6.25
N LEU A 366 1.32 -20.47 5.46
CA LEU A 366 -0.10 -20.27 5.75
C LEU A 366 -0.89 -21.57 5.71
N TRP A 367 -2.00 -21.57 6.47
CA TRP A 367 -3.03 -22.62 6.52
C TRP A 367 -2.60 -23.94 7.14
N HIS A 368 -1.36 -24.02 7.63
CA HIS A 368 -0.92 -25.11 8.48
C HIS A 368 -1.43 -24.93 9.92
N TYR A 369 -1.88 -23.73 10.29
CA TYR A 369 -2.33 -23.39 11.63
C TYR A 369 -3.67 -22.65 11.64
N GLU A 370 -4.48 -22.97 12.64
CA GLU A 370 -5.68 -22.25 13.06
C GLU A 370 -5.34 -21.46 14.32
N TYR A 371 -5.89 -20.27 14.45
CA TYR A 371 -5.71 -19.42 15.62
C TYR A 371 -6.95 -18.59 15.88
N GLY A 372 -7.11 -18.17 17.12
CA GLY A 372 -8.26 -17.38 17.51
C GLY A 372 -8.34 -17.21 19.02
N ILE A 373 -9.53 -16.83 19.47
CA ILE A 373 -9.86 -16.75 20.88
C ILE A 373 -10.86 -17.87 21.21
N GLU A 374 -10.56 -18.61 22.26
CA GLU A 374 -11.50 -19.52 22.91
C GLU A 374 -12.12 -18.79 24.10
N GLU A 375 -13.43 -18.54 24.03
CA GLU A 375 -14.21 -17.95 25.12
C GLU A 375 -14.39 -18.97 26.25
N SER A 376 -14.39 -18.49 27.50
CA SER A 376 -14.65 -19.36 28.64
C SER A 376 -16.15 -19.61 28.80
N ALA A 377 -16.53 -20.87 29.04
CA ALA A 377 -17.92 -21.26 29.31
C ALA A 377 -18.51 -20.65 30.60
N GLU A 378 -17.66 -20.08 31.47
CA GLU A 378 -18.08 -19.42 32.70
C GLU A 378 -18.14 -17.90 32.50
N PRO A 379 -19.26 -17.23 32.86
CA PRO A 379 -19.34 -15.78 32.86
C PRO A 379 -18.20 -15.18 33.69
N HIS A 380 -17.51 -14.16 33.16
CA HIS A 380 -16.41 -13.43 33.80
C HIS A 380 -15.04 -14.12 33.87
N ARG A 381 -14.82 -15.27 33.20
CA ARG A 381 -13.46 -15.78 33.01
C ARG A 381 -12.78 -15.14 31.81
N ALA A 382 -11.48 -14.84 31.95
CA ALA A 382 -10.66 -14.28 30.88
C ALA A 382 -10.64 -15.21 29.66
N ALA A 383 -10.74 -14.62 28.47
CA ALA A 383 -10.63 -15.32 27.21
C ALA A 383 -9.20 -15.85 27.03
N SER A 384 -9.04 -16.90 26.21
CA SER A 384 -7.72 -17.45 25.91
C SER A 384 -7.45 -17.43 24.41
N ALA A 385 -6.30 -16.89 24.02
CA ALA A 385 -5.81 -17.04 22.66
C ALA A 385 -5.29 -18.46 22.43
N TYR A 386 -5.41 -18.98 21.22
CA TYR A 386 -4.84 -20.28 20.86
C TYR A 386 -4.13 -20.27 19.51
N LEU A 387 -3.16 -21.17 19.36
CA LEU A 387 -2.58 -21.60 18.09
C LEU A 387 -2.73 -23.12 18.00
N LYS A 388 -3.18 -23.64 16.86
CA LYS A 388 -3.45 -25.06 16.64
C LYS A 388 -3.00 -25.48 15.26
N ALA A 389 -2.18 -26.53 15.16
CA ALA A 389 -1.88 -27.13 13.87
C ALA A 389 -3.13 -27.78 13.26
N ILE A 390 -3.43 -27.46 12.01
CA ILE A 390 -4.51 -28.09 11.24
C ILE A 390 -3.99 -29.35 10.56
N ASP A 391 -2.75 -29.30 10.07
CA ASP A 391 -2.11 -30.41 9.39
C ASP A 391 -1.47 -31.43 10.33
N ALA A 392 -1.38 -32.66 9.84
CA ALA A 392 -0.83 -33.78 10.61
C ALA A 392 0.70 -33.67 10.83
N ALA A 393 1.41 -32.91 10.00
CA ALA A 393 2.86 -32.73 10.07
C ALA A 393 3.33 -31.39 9.46
N PRO A 394 2.97 -30.23 10.06
CA PRO A 394 3.44 -28.95 9.54
C PRO A 394 4.96 -28.84 9.76
N GLY A 395 5.72 -28.60 8.69
CA GLY A 395 7.17 -28.37 8.78
C GLY A 395 7.55 -26.98 9.32
N ASP A 396 6.53 -26.14 9.49
CA ASP A 396 6.60 -24.70 9.67
C ASP A 396 6.22 -24.27 11.10
N SER A 397 6.32 -22.97 11.39
CA SER A 397 5.96 -22.36 12.68
C SER A 397 4.91 -21.27 12.53
N CYS A 398 4.06 -21.14 13.54
CA CYS A 398 3.12 -20.04 13.70
C CYS A 398 3.44 -19.29 15.00
N THR A 399 3.50 -17.96 14.93
CA THR A 399 3.85 -17.08 16.05
C THR A 399 2.73 -16.09 16.30
N LEU A 400 2.18 -16.08 17.52
CA LEU A 400 1.28 -15.04 18.01
C LEU A 400 2.08 -14.10 18.90
N GLN A 401 2.18 -12.84 18.53
CA GLN A 401 3.03 -11.88 19.22
C GLN A 401 2.48 -10.46 19.23
N GLN A 402 2.99 -9.65 20.15
CA GLN A 402 2.76 -8.21 20.17
C GLN A 402 4.10 -7.47 20.13
N MET A 403 4.18 -6.49 19.23
CA MET A 403 5.30 -5.55 19.17
C MET A 403 5.04 -4.38 20.11
N VAL A 404 6.08 -3.95 20.83
CA VAL A 404 6.02 -2.83 21.79
C VAL A 404 7.20 -1.90 21.53
N ASN A 405 6.94 -0.60 21.57
CA ASN A 405 7.99 0.41 21.52
C ASN A 405 8.81 0.38 22.83
N MET A 406 10.13 0.20 22.70
CA MET A 406 11.03 0.03 23.85
C MET A 406 11.39 1.33 24.57
N GLN A 407 10.99 2.49 24.06
CA GLN A 407 11.47 3.80 24.54
C GLN A 407 11.38 3.97 26.07
N ASP A 408 10.27 3.55 26.68
CA ASP A 408 10.02 3.69 28.11
C ASP A 408 10.57 2.51 28.95
N HIS A 409 11.16 1.51 28.29
CA HIS A 409 11.62 0.26 28.90
C HIS A 409 13.15 0.13 28.95
N LYS A 410 13.90 0.97 28.22
CA LYS A 410 15.35 0.87 28.10
C LYS A 410 16.06 0.86 29.45
N GLY A 411 16.97 -0.09 29.64
CA GLY A 411 17.76 -0.24 30.86
C GLY A 411 16.99 -0.80 32.05
N LYS A 412 15.67 -1.04 31.92
CA LYS A 412 14.84 -1.60 32.99
C LYS A 412 14.71 -3.11 32.83
N GLN A 413 14.16 -3.76 33.85
CA GLN A 413 13.72 -5.15 33.75
C GLN A 413 12.24 -5.21 33.41
N VAL A 414 11.87 -6.12 32.51
CA VAL A 414 10.47 -6.40 32.21
C VAL A 414 10.18 -7.82 32.64
N ARG A 415 9.12 -7.98 33.44
CA ARG A 415 8.54 -9.27 33.80
C ARG A 415 7.34 -9.54 32.90
N LEU A 416 7.42 -10.64 32.17
CA LEU A 416 6.30 -11.24 31.46
C LEU A 416 5.83 -12.46 32.26
N GLN A 417 4.55 -12.50 32.59
CA GLN A 417 3.92 -13.67 33.18
C GLN A 417 2.73 -14.09 32.31
N ALA A 418 2.53 -15.38 32.12
CA ALA A 418 1.38 -15.90 31.38
C ALA A 418 0.98 -17.30 31.84
N MET A 419 -0.30 -17.64 31.67
CA MET A 419 -0.80 -19.00 31.83
C MET A 419 -0.80 -19.70 30.47
N LEU A 420 -0.17 -20.88 30.40
CA LEU A 420 -0.09 -21.69 29.20
C LEU A 420 -0.70 -23.07 29.41
N LYS A 421 -1.34 -23.60 28.38
CA LYS A 421 -1.79 -25.00 28.29
C LYS A 421 -1.34 -25.52 26.94
N THR A 422 -0.85 -26.76 26.87
CA THR A 422 -0.49 -27.39 25.60
C THR A 422 -1.16 -28.73 25.42
N GLN A 423 -1.41 -29.10 24.17
CA GLN A 423 -1.91 -30.42 23.79
C GLN A 423 -1.09 -30.94 22.61
N ASP A 424 -0.52 -32.13 22.80
CA ASP A 424 0.14 -32.92 21.75
C ASP A 424 1.19 -32.13 20.95
N VAL A 425 1.91 -31.22 21.62
CA VAL A 425 2.99 -30.43 21.00
C VAL A 425 4.16 -31.35 20.65
N GLU A 426 4.35 -31.58 19.36
CA GLU A 426 5.28 -32.60 18.84
C GLU A 426 6.72 -32.09 18.76
N LEU A 427 6.94 -30.88 18.23
CA LEU A 427 8.29 -30.31 18.13
C LEU A 427 8.52 -29.37 19.31
N GLN A 428 7.92 -28.18 19.28
CA GLN A 428 8.17 -27.16 20.29
C GLN A 428 7.07 -26.10 20.31
N MET A 429 6.68 -25.71 21.52
CA MET A 429 6.04 -24.43 21.79
C MET A 429 7.03 -23.55 22.56
N SER A 430 7.11 -22.26 22.24
CA SER A 430 7.95 -21.30 22.96
C SER A 430 7.12 -20.15 23.50
N LEU A 431 7.27 -19.81 24.79
CA LEU A 431 6.98 -18.47 25.31
C LEU A 431 8.25 -17.63 25.15
N PHE A 432 8.15 -16.39 24.66
CA PHE A 432 9.33 -15.55 24.45
C PHE A 432 9.09 -14.07 24.77
N ILE A 433 10.20 -13.38 25.05
CA ILE A 433 10.27 -11.92 25.16
C ILE A 433 11.66 -11.42 24.74
N GLY A 434 11.69 -10.34 23.97
CA GLY A 434 12.93 -9.64 23.62
C GLY A 434 12.88 -8.99 22.25
N SER A 435 14.04 -8.75 21.65
CA SER A 435 14.18 -8.15 20.32
C SER A 435 13.54 -9.00 19.23
N PRO A 436 12.82 -8.38 18.27
CA PRO A 436 12.23 -9.08 17.13
C PRO A 436 13.25 -9.38 16.01
N PHE A 437 14.50 -8.88 16.12
CA PHE A 437 15.52 -9.05 15.08
C PHE A 437 16.46 -10.22 15.40
N VAL A 438 16.57 -11.17 14.46
CA VAL A 438 17.41 -12.37 14.59
C VAL A 438 18.91 -12.01 14.48
N GLY A 439 19.76 -12.65 15.28
CA GLY A 439 21.22 -12.59 15.14
C GLY A 439 21.93 -11.57 16.02
N VAL A 440 21.22 -10.93 16.96
CA VAL A 440 21.82 -10.15 18.03
C VAL A 440 22.00 -11.07 19.25
N GLU A 441 23.21 -11.13 19.81
CA GLU A 441 23.51 -11.97 20.99
C GLU A 441 22.78 -11.44 22.24
N GLY A 442 22.09 -12.31 22.98
CA GLY A 442 21.39 -11.97 24.24
C GLY A 442 20.03 -11.28 24.09
N ASP A 443 19.52 -11.17 22.87
CA ASP A 443 18.43 -10.24 22.54
C ASP A 443 17.03 -10.77 22.77
N ARG A 444 16.84 -12.09 22.78
CA ARG A 444 15.54 -12.73 23.05
C ARG A 444 15.73 -13.90 24.00
N ILE A 445 14.92 -13.95 25.06
CA ILE A 445 14.81 -15.12 25.91
C ILE A 445 13.56 -15.90 25.52
N GLU A 446 13.62 -17.22 25.61
CA GLU A 446 12.50 -18.11 25.33
C GLU A 446 12.49 -19.32 26.27
N GLU A 447 11.29 -19.77 26.62
CA GLU A 447 11.05 -21.01 27.37
C GLU A 447 10.35 -22.01 26.45
N ALA A 448 10.99 -23.16 26.21
CA ALA A 448 10.49 -24.21 25.34
C ALA A 448 9.68 -25.26 26.12
N ILE A 449 8.49 -25.59 25.62
CA ILE A 449 7.55 -26.55 26.18
C ILE A 449 7.19 -27.58 25.12
N LYS A 450 7.11 -28.85 25.51
CA LYS A 450 6.82 -29.99 24.64
C LYS A 450 5.75 -30.90 25.26
N GLY A 451 4.95 -31.55 24.42
CA GLY A 451 3.90 -32.47 24.85
C GLY A 451 2.66 -31.77 25.39
N THR A 452 1.93 -32.48 26.24
CA THR A 452 0.63 -32.04 26.80
C THR A 452 0.81 -31.56 28.23
N THR A 453 0.30 -30.37 28.54
CA THR A 453 0.35 -29.76 29.87
C THR A 453 -1.03 -29.25 30.28
N THR A 454 -1.29 -29.23 31.58
CA THR A 454 -2.41 -28.44 32.12
C THR A 454 -2.01 -26.98 32.23
N TRP A 455 -3.01 -26.10 32.44
CA TRP A 455 -2.77 -24.68 32.72
C TRP A 455 -1.68 -24.48 33.77
N THR A 456 -0.54 -23.93 33.34
CA THR A 456 0.65 -23.69 34.17
C THR A 456 1.08 -22.24 34.02
N SER A 457 1.49 -21.61 35.12
CA SER A 457 2.01 -20.23 35.09
C SER A 457 3.50 -20.25 34.73
N HIS A 458 3.86 -19.44 33.75
CA HIS A 458 5.24 -19.22 33.31
C HIS A 458 5.61 -17.76 33.54
N THR A 459 6.86 -17.51 33.95
CA THR A 459 7.37 -16.17 34.26
C THR A 459 8.75 -15.99 33.65
N MET A 460 8.91 -14.93 32.87
CA MET A 460 10.17 -14.54 32.24
C MET A 460 10.55 -13.14 32.70
N ILE A 461 11.83 -12.93 32.97
CA ILE A 461 12.38 -11.61 33.30
C ILE A 461 13.45 -11.29 32.26
N TRP A 462 13.23 -10.24 31.49
CA TRP A 462 14.16 -9.78 30.47
C TRP A 462 14.78 -8.44 30.87
N GLN A 463 16.11 -8.36 30.78
CA GLN A 463 16.86 -7.13 30.98
C GLN A 463 16.89 -6.37 29.66
N VAL A 464 16.18 -5.24 29.58
CA VAL A 464 16.05 -4.47 28.35
C VAL A 464 17.38 -3.75 28.06
N PRO A 465 18.03 -4.00 26.92
CA PRO A 465 19.31 -3.37 26.61
C PRO A 465 19.19 -1.84 26.53
N GLN A 466 20.14 -1.11 27.12
CA GLN A 466 20.14 0.36 27.12
C GLN A 466 20.49 0.95 25.75
N GLU A 467 21.42 0.31 25.04
CA GLU A 467 21.96 0.79 23.77
C GLU A 467 21.07 0.43 22.57
N GLN A 468 20.13 -0.51 22.73
CA GLN A 468 19.24 -0.92 21.68
C GLN A 468 18.25 0.20 21.34
N ARG A 469 18.15 0.50 20.05
CA ARG A 469 17.09 1.35 19.48
C ARG A 469 16.04 0.43 18.86
N GLY A 470 14.76 0.70 19.11
CA GLY A 470 13.69 0.08 18.33
C GLY A 470 12.58 -0.54 19.17
N LEU A 471 12.20 -1.75 18.75
CA LEU A 471 11.01 -2.48 19.16
C LEU A 471 11.42 -3.72 19.95
N MET A 472 10.56 -4.14 20.88
CA MET A 472 10.61 -5.46 21.48
C MET A 472 9.33 -6.21 21.13
N SER A 473 9.39 -7.52 21.22
CA SER A 473 8.31 -8.45 20.95
C SER A 473 8.18 -9.43 22.10
N PHE A 474 6.95 -9.89 22.34
CA PHE A 474 6.70 -11.01 23.23
C PHE A 474 5.49 -11.79 22.72
N GLY A 475 5.39 -13.04 23.11
CA GLY A 475 4.29 -13.90 22.69
C GLY A 475 4.62 -15.37 22.76
N ILE A 476 3.91 -16.15 21.94
CA ILE A 476 4.09 -17.59 21.81
C ILE A 476 4.37 -17.99 20.37
N ALA A 477 5.17 -19.03 20.18
CA ALA A 477 5.39 -19.66 18.89
C ALA A 477 5.12 -21.16 19.00
N LEU A 478 4.35 -21.70 18.06
CA LEU A 478 4.10 -23.13 17.91
C LEU A 478 4.83 -23.62 16.66
N ARG A 479 5.65 -24.65 16.81
CA ARG A 479 6.34 -25.33 15.72
C ARG A 479 5.92 -26.80 15.69
N GLY A 480 5.56 -27.28 14.51
CA GLY A 480 5.07 -28.64 14.33
C GLY A 480 3.64 -28.82 14.81
N ARG A 481 3.23 -30.08 14.94
CA ARG A 481 1.89 -30.45 15.40
C ARG A 481 1.64 -30.03 16.85
N GLY A 482 0.38 -29.78 17.16
CA GLY A 482 -0.12 -29.59 18.52
C GLY A 482 -1.05 -28.40 18.63
N GLN A 483 -1.40 -28.06 19.86
CA GLN A 483 -2.16 -26.87 20.19
C GLN A 483 -1.60 -26.22 21.46
N VAL A 484 -1.60 -24.90 21.50
CA VAL A 484 -1.26 -24.10 22.66
C VAL A 484 -2.35 -23.08 22.93
N TRP A 485 -2.62 -22.83 24.21
CA TRP A 485 -3.48 -21.76 24.67
C TRP A 485 -2.69 -20.82 25.59
N LEU A 486 -3.02 -19.54 25.52
CA LEU A 486 -2.42 -18.43 26.24
C LEU A 486 -3.51 -17.59 26.90
N LYS A 487 -3.38 -17.30 28.20
CA LYS A 487 -4.26 -16.36 28.90
C LYS A 487 -3.55 -15.73 30.11
N ASP A 488 -4.25 -14.81 30.77
CA ASP A 488 -3.77 -14.12 31.98
C ASP A 488 -2.37 -13.51 31.79
N VAL A 489 -2.14 -12.89 30.62
CA VAL A 489 -0.85 -12.27 30.30
C VAL A 489 -0.67 -11.02 31.14
N ARG A 490 0.47 -10.91 31.82
CA ARG A 490 0.83 -9.77 32.64
C ARG A 490 2.18 -9.24 32.24
N TRP A 491 2.26 -7.92 32.21
CA TRP A 491 3.47 -7.18 31.92
C TRP A 491 3.75 -6.20 33.04
N GLU A 492 4.94 -6.31 33.64
CA GLU A 492 5.36 -5.42 34.71
C GLU A 492 6.78 -4.93 34.44
N VAL A 493 6.98 -3.62 34.57
CA VAL A 493 8.32 -3.03 34.55
C VAL A 493 8.86 -3.05 35.98
N ILE A 494 9.93 -3.81 36.19
CA ILE A 494 10.66 -3.88 37.45
C ILE A 494 11.77 -2.83 37.39
N VAL A 495 11.81 -1.96 38.42
CA VAL A 495 12.81 -0.89 38.57
C VAL A 495 14.07 -1.41 39.24
#